data_AF-A0A2E9NZ31-F1
#
_entry.id   AF-A0A2E9NZ31-F1
#
_cell.length_a   1.000
_cell.length_b   1.000
_cell.length_c   1.000
_cell.angle_alpha   90.00
_cell.angle_beta   90.00
_cell.angle_gamma   90.00
#
_symmetry.space_group_name_H-M   'P 1'
#
loop_
_entity.id
_entity.type
_entity.pdbx_description
1 polymer ?
#
loop_
_entity_poly.entity_id
_entity_poly.type
_entity_poly.pdbx_seq_one_letter_code
_entity_poly.pdbx_strand_id
1 'polypeptide(L)' 'MSDLKNIIFQFINNRSKQNESTTSRHIHRRFDIPISEAEEVLKEFVTKGMIEEFYDDEYQENRYNIKK' A
#
# COMPACT_ATOMS: atom_id res chain seq x y z
N MET A 1 9.43 -12.75 5.31
CA MET A 1 8.85 -11.40 5.08
C MET A 1 9.49 -10.52 6.14
N SER A 2 10.13 -9.40 5.80
CA SER A 2 10.77 -8.56 6.82
C SER A 2 9.70 -8.01 7.77
N ASP A 3 10.06 -7.73 9.02
CA ASP A 3 9.12 -7.20 10.03
C ASP A 3 8.42 -5.93 9.52
N LEU A 4 9.16 -5.06 8.82
CA LEU A 4 8.61 -3.86 8.21
C LEU A 4 7.51 -4.16 7.17
N LYS A 5 7.71 -5.13 6.26
CA LYS A 5 6.70 -5.50 5.25
C LYS A 5 5.41 -6.00 5.91
N ASN A 6 5.52 -6.78 6.99
CA ASN A 6 4.34 -7.22 7.74
C ASN A 6 3.58 -6.04 8.36
N ILE A 7 4.29 -5.07 8.93
CA ILE A 7 3.69 -3.87 9.51
C ILE A 7 3.02 -3.00 8.44
N ILE A 8 3.68 -2.81 7.28
CA ILE A 8 3.09 -2.09 6.14
C ILE A 8 1.80 -2.77 5.66
N PHE A 9 1.80 -4.10 5.54
CA PHE A 9 0.61 -4.83 5.16
C PHE A 9 -0.52 -4.65 6.19
N GLN A 10 -0.23 -4.73 7.48
CA GLN A 10 -1.22 -4.46 8.53
C GLN A 10 -1.76 -3.03 8.46
N PHE A 11 -0.92 -2.05 8.14
CA PHE A 11 -1.35 -0.67 7.93
C PHE A 11 -2.35 -0.55 6.77
N ILE A 12 -2.04 -1.14 5.61
CA ILE A 12 -2.96 -1.18 4.46
C ILE A 12 -4.29 -1.85 4.85
N ASN A 13 -4.21 -2.99 5.55
CA ASN A 13 -5.41 -3.71 6.01
C ASN A 13 -6.29 -2.87 6.93
N ASN A 14 -5.69 -2.16 7.88
CA ASN A 14 -6.43 -1.32 8.81
C ASN A 14 -7.13 -0.15 8.10
N ARG A 15 -6.47 0.47 7.11
CA ARG A 15 -7.10 1.52 6.29
C ARG A 15 -8.23 0.97 5.44
N SER A 16 -8.02 -0.19 4.81
CA SER A 16 -9.05 -0.84 3.99
C SER A 16 -10.30 -1.20 4.79
N LYS A 17 -10.14 -1.63 6.06
CA LYS A 17 -11.27 -1.85 7.00
C LYS A 17 -12.04 -0.57 7.34
N GLN A 18 -11.41 0.59 7.18
CA GLN A 18 -12.03 1.92 7.34
C GLN A 18 -12.57 2.46 6.00
N ASN A 19 -12.62 1.64 4.95
CA ASN A 19 -12.93 2.02 3.57
C ASN A 19 -11.99 3.07 2.98
N GLU A 20 -10.76 3.14 3.48
CA GLU A 20 -9.72 4.02 2.97
C GLU A 20 -8.70 3.24 2.15
N SER A 21 -8.28 3.83 1.04
CA SER A 21 -7.19 3.30 0.22
C SER A 21 -5.83 3.84 0.68
N THR A 22 -4.76 3.13 0.27
CA THR A 22 -3.38 3.49 0.57
C THR A 22 -2.65 3.94 -0.69
N THR A 23 -1.62 4.78 -0.56
CA THR A 23 -0.73 5.21 -1.66
C THR A 23 0.71 4.97 -1.24
N SER A 24 1.65 4.98 -2.18
CA SER A 24 3.09 4.91 -1.85
C SER A 24 3.52 6.08 -0.94
N ARG A 25 2.96 7.28 -1.15
CA ARG A 25 3.18 8.45 -0.28
C ARG A 25 2.73 8.23 1.17
N HIS A 26 1.62 7.52 1.39
CA HIS A 26 1.17 7.19 2.75
C HIS A 26 2.19 6.31 3.48
N ILE A 27 2.75 5.31 2.79
CA ILE A 27 3.75 4.40 3.36
C ILE A 27 5.06 5.14 3.60
N HIS A 28 5.56 5.88 2.61
CA HIS A 28 6.76 6.72 2.71
C HIS A 28 6.71 7.61 3.97
N ARG A 29 5.63 8.38 4.14
CA ARG A 29 5.48 9.28 5.28
C ARG A 29 5.31 8.56 6.62
N ARG A 30 4.64 7.40 6.63
CA ARG A 30 4.31 6.68 7.87
C ARG A 30 5.51 5.92 8.43
N PHE A 31 6.35 5.38 7.56
CA PHE A 31 7.43 4.47 7.92
C PHE A 31 8.83 5.06 7.67
N ASP A 32 8.91 6.28 7.19
CA ASP A 32 10.17 7.00 6.91
C ASP A 32 11.12 6.21 6.00
N ILE A 33 10.55 5.59 4.95
CA ILE A 33 11.30 4.86 3.92
C ILE A 33 11.23 5.59 2.59
N PRO A 34 12.24 5.49 1.69
CA PRO A 34 12.18 6.08 0.36
C PRO A 34 10.89 5.72 -0.39
N ILE A 35 10.35 6.66 -1.17
CA ILE A 35 9.11 6.41 -1.92
C ILE A 35 9.25 5.26 -2.92
N SER A 36 10.42 5.10 -3.54
CA SER A 36 10.74 3.98 -4.42
C SER A 36 10.68 2.64 -3.69
N GLU A 37 11.14 2.58 -2.44
CA GLU A 37 11.06 1.37 -1.62
C GLU A 37 9.60 1.05 -1.26
N ALA A 38 8.80 2.08 -0.95
CA ALA A 38 7.35 1.90 -0.74
C ALA A 38 6.64 1.36 -1.98
N GLU A 39 6.99 1.85 -3.18
CA GLU A 39 6.46 1.36 -4.46
C GLU A 39 6.86 -0.09 -4.73
N GLU A 40 8.10 -0.48 -4.45
CA GLU A 40 8.57 -1.87 -4.57
C GLU A 40 7.80 -2.82 -3.64
N VAL A 41 7.59 -2.41 -2.39
CA VAL A 41 6.81 -3.19 -1.40
C VAL A 41 5.38 -3.39 -1.87
N LEU A 42 4.73 -2.32 -2.34
CA LEU A 42 3.37 -2.38 -2.86
C LEU A 42 3.27 -3.29 -4.09
N LYS A 43 4.19 -3.15 -5.03
CA LYS A 43 4.26 -3.99 -6.23
C LYS A 43 4.47 -5.46 -5.88
N GLU A 44 5.28 -5.77 -4.89
CA GLU A 44 5.45 -7.14 -4.38
C GLU A 44 4.13 -7.69 -3.82
N PHE A 45 3.40 -6.90 -3.03
CA PHE A 45 2.12 -7.32 -2.47
C PHE A 45 1.05 -7.54 -3.54
N VAL A 46 1.00 -6.68 -4.56
CA VAL A 46 0.12 -6.85 -5.73
C VAL A 46 0.47 -8.15 -6.46
N THR A 47 1.76 -8.38 -6.74
CA THR A 47 2.24 -9.59 -7.43
C THR A 47 1.89 -10.87 -6.66
N LYS A 48 1.93 -10.80 -5.32
CA LYS A 48 1.54 -11.91 -4.43
C LYS A 48 0.03 -12.04 -4.22
N GLY A 49 -0.78 -11.17 -4.82
CA GLY A 49 -2.23 -11.17 -4.69
C GLY A 49 -2.74 -10.81 -3.29
N MET A 50 -1.91 -10.16 -2.46
CA MET A 50 -2.27 -9.77 -1.10
C MET A 50 -3.09 -8.48 -1.07
N ILE A 51 -2.84 -7.59 -2.02
CA ILE A 51 -3.53 -6.31 -2.21
C ILE A 51 -3.88 -6.16 -3.69
N GLU A 52 -4.82 -5.29 -3.98
CA GLU A 52 -5.15 -4.86 -5.35
C GLU A 52 -4.72 -3.41 -5.57
N GLU A 53 -4.33 -3.10 -6.80
CA GLU A 53 -4.03 -1.75 -7.28
C GLU A 53 -5.18 -1.26 -8.16
N PHE A 54 -5.57 -0.01 -7.98
CA PHE A 54 -6.50 0.70 -8.86
C PHE A 54 -6.02 2.13 -9.06
N TYR A 55 -6.37 2.71 -10.21
CA TYR A 55 -6.06 4.11 -10.50
C TYR A 55 -7.19 5.01 -9.99
N ASP A 56 -6.84 6.08 -9.29
CA ASP A 56 -7.78 7.10 -8.84
C ASP A 56 -7.71 8.28 -9.80
N ASP A 57 -8.74 8.43 -10.65
CA ASP A 57 -8.82 9.46 -11.68
C ASP A 57 -8.92 10.89 -11.11
N GLU A 58 -9.50 11.06 -9.92
CA GLU A 58 -9.67 12.38 -9.28
C GLU A 58 -8.32 12.94 -8.84
N TYR A 59 -7.50 12.08 -8.22
CA TYR A 59 -6.20 12.46 -7.69
C TYR A 59 -5.03 12.14 -8.63
N GLN A 60 -5.32 11.49 -9.77
CA GLN A 60 -4.34 11.04 -10.77
C GLN A 60 -3.20 10.22 -10.15
N GLU A 61 -3.55 9.23 -9.31
CA GLU A 61 -2.56 8.43 -8.59
C GLU A 61 -2.98 6.97 -8.41
N ASN A 62 -1.98 6.08 -8.32
CA ASN A 62 -2.21 4.67 -8.00
C ASN A 62 -2.55 4.51 -6.51
N ARG A 63 -3.59 3.72 -6.25
CA ARG A 63 -4.11 3.43 -4.93
C ARG A 63 -4.22 1.93 -4.70
N TYR A 64 -4.14 1.56 -3.43
CA TYR A 64 -4.00 0.17 -3.01
C TYR A 64 -4.99 -0.17 -1.90
N ASN A 65 -5.60 -1.35 -2.00
CA ASN A 65 -6.55 -1.88 -1.01
C ASN A 65 -6.37 -3.37 -0.78
N ILE A 66 -6.92 -3.90 0.32
CA ILE A 66 -6.97 -5.36 0.51
C ILE A 66 -7.91 -5.96 -0.51
N LYS A 67 -7.43 -6.99 -1.20
CA LYS A 67 -8.25 -7.80 -2.08
C LYS A 67 -9.35 -8.49 -1.26
N LYS A 68 -10.62 -8.17 -1.54
CA LYS A 68 -11.78 -8.81 -0.90
C LYS A 68 -12.09 -10.18 -1.50
#